data_AF-A0A3Q1BV28-F1
#
_entry.id   AF-A0A3Q1BV28-F1
#
_cell.length_a   1.000
_cell.length_b   1.000
_cell.length_c   1.000
_cell.angle_alpha   90.00
_cell.angle_beta   90.00
_cell.angle_gamma   90.00
#
_symmetry.space_group_name_H-M   'P 1'
#
loop_
_entity.id
_entity.type
_entity.pdbx_description
1 polymer ?
#
loop_
_entity_poly.entity_id
_entity_poly.type
_entity_poly.pdbx_seq_one_letter_code
_entity_poly.pdbx_strand_id
1 'polypeptide(L)'
;MKEPGALEILDKQEARVEAANALLFLQGQGRSAEEQEELPEEQEVTVEESVSSTVSTDEDEDDDESVSDSKREKFAQTSDPPVNFEDILKALKKENQALRESVDRMSLSENSLRNDAEKVKFYTGLPNYFVLETVMWLLAPHMDVVKNVKLSKFQQLLLTLMRLRLDLRNQDLAYRFGVKVGTVTRTVHRMVHIMSSTLVPTAVFWPSRAELRKNLPAALRSSHPDCAVIVDCFTVPFEEPVSRGNQQQWALRGRSQLKYLIGVAPQGVVTFVSRGVVGNVSDKSLAEGCGLLCKLLPGDVVLAGRDLDIRDSVAARGASFRTTSCRTADRQTEMMVGSDLPANVSSEASIQRHVEKVISMVKKRYTMLTGPVESPFTSASERTSNLCTFDKIVQVACALNNLCISAAPLE
;
A
#
# COMPACT_ATOMS: atom_id res chain seq x y z
N MET A 1 -39.88 26.90 11.35
CA MET A 1 -38.46 26.71 11.68
C MET A 1 -38.09 25.29 11.28
N LYS A 2 -37.38 25.11 10.16
CA LYS A 2 -36.89 23.82 9.66
C LYS A 2 -35.40 23.74 10.07
N GLU A 3 -35.00 22.65 10.71
CA GLU A 3 -33.64 22.44 11.20
C GLU A 3 -32.61 22.43 10.04
N PRO A 4 -31.47 23.12 10.18
CA PRO A 4 -30.45 23.23 9.12
C PRO A 4 -29.59 21.96 8.95
N GLY A 5 -29.67 20.98 9.86
CA GLY A 5 -28.78 19.81 9.87
C GLY A 5 -29.10 18.74 8.81
N ALA A 6 -30.33 18.65 8.33
CA ALA A 6 -30.71 17.61 7.36
C ALA A 6 -30.19 17.88 5.93
N LEU A 7 -30.07 19.16 5.56
CA LEU A 7 -29.57 19.58 4.24
C LEU A 7 -28.05 19.35 4.14
N GLU A 8 -27.28 19.71 5.18
CA GLU A 8 -25.82 19.51 5.18
C GLU A 8 -25.39 18.03 5.13
N ILE A 9 -26.21 17.12 5.65
CA ILE A 9 -25.93 15.67 5.61
C ILE A 9 -26.21 15.10 4.21
N LEU A 10 -27.26 15.58 3.55
CA LEU A 10 -27.58 15.24 2.16
C LEU A 10 -26.50 15.73 1.20
N ASP A 11 -26.07 16.98 1.34
CA ASP A 11 -25.01 17.57 0.50
C ASP A 11 -23.67 16.83 0.66
N LYS A 12 -23.33 16.38 1.87
CA LYS A 12 -22.12 15.56 2.12
C LYS A 12 -22.23 14.16 1.54
N GLN A 13 -23.43 13.58 1.52
CA GLN A 13 -23.66 12.26 0.94
C GLN A 13 -23.65 12.33 -0.59
N GLU A 14 -24.21 13.40 -1.16
CA GLU A 14 -24.23 13.66 -2.60
C GLU A 14 -22.82 13.96 -3.14
N ALA A 15 -22.04 14.78 -2.43
CA ALA A 15 -20.63 15.03 -2.77
C ALA A 15 -19.76 13.74 -2.70
N ARG A 16 -20.09 12.81 -1.81
CA ARG A 16 -19.40 11.50 -1.73
C ARG A 16 -19.78 10.59 -2.90
N VAL A 17 -21.05 10.60 -3.31
CA VAL A 17 -21.53 9.84 -4.48
C VAL A 17 -20.93 10.41 -5.78
N GLU A 18 -20.82 11.73 -5.88
CA GLU A 18 -20.22 12.39 -7.05
C GLU A 18 -18.72 12.12 -7.14
N ALA A 19 -17.99 12.15 -6.01
CA ALA A 19 -16.59 11.74 -5.96
C ALA A 19 -16.39 10.26 -6.33
N ALA A 20 -17.29 9.38 -5.88
CA ALA A 20 -17.26 7.96 -6.25
C ALA A 20 -17.52 7.74 -7.75
N ASN A 21 -18.46 8.49 -8.34
CA ASN A 21 -18.74 8.45 -9.78
C ASN A 21 -17.59 9.01 -10.63
N ALA A 22 -16.93 10.08 -10.18
CA ALA A 22 -15.74 10.62 -10.84
C ALA A 22 -14.57 9.62 -10.83
N LEU A 23 -14.38 8.89 -9.73
CA LEU A 23 -13.41 7.81 -9.65
C LEU A 23 -13.74 6.63 -10.57
N LEU A 24 -15.03 6.29 -10.76
CA LEU A 24 -15.47 5.27 -11.72
C LEU A 24 -15.29 5.71 -13.18
N PHE A 25 -15.48 7.00 -13.50
CA PHE A 25 -15.23 7.55 -14.83
C PHE A 25 -13.74 7.46 -15.20
N LEU A 26 -12.86 7.75 -14.25
CA LEU A 26 -11.40 7.61 -14.40
C LEU A 26 -10.95 6.14 -14.53
N GLN A 27 -11.79 5.16 -14.19
CA GLN A 27 -11.54 3.73 -14.37
C GLN A 27 -11.87 3.21 -15.79
N GLY A 28 -12.17 4.10 -16.75
CA GLY A 28 -12.34 3.73 -18.15
C GLY A 28 -13.65 2.99 -18.47
N GLN A 29 -14.63 2.99 -17.57
CA GLN A 29 -15.95 2.37 -17.79
C GLN A 29 -16.94 3.27 -18.56
N GLY A 30 -16.49 4.43 -19.03
CA GLY A 30 -17.22 5.31 -19.95
C GLY A 30 -16.70 5.23 -21.38
N ARG A 31 -16.56 4.04 -21.96
CA ARG A 31 -16.35 3.92 -23.42
C ARG A 31 -17.70 3.91 -24.12
N SER A 32 -18.15 5.09 -24.56
CA SER A 32 -18.91 5.15 -25.80
C SER A 32 -18.04 4.58 -26.92
N ALA A 33 -18.68 3.77 -27.75
CA ALA A 33 -18.08 3.09 -28.88
C ALA A 33 -17.46 4.06 -29.90
N GLU A 34 -16.63 3.48 -30.78
CA GLU A 34 -16.00 4.07 -31.98
C GLU A 34 -14.61 4.66 -31.76
N GLU A 35 -13.58 3.82 -31.89
CA GLU A 35 -12.72 3.75 -33.09
C GLU A 35 -11.50 2.84 -32.81
N GLN A 36 -11.31 1.87 -33.71
CA GLN A 36 -10.17 0.97 -33.81
C GLN A 36 -9.13 1.63 -34.71
N GLU A 37 -7.83 1.53 -34.36
CA GLU A 37 -6.78 1.39 -35.38
C GLU A 37 -5.52 0.73 -34.80
N GLU A 38 -4.89 -0.08 -35.65
CA GLU A 38 -3.87 -1.11 -35.40
C GLU A 38 -2.42 -0.58 -35.47
N LEU A 39 -1.55 -1.05 -34.55
CA LEU A 39 -0.13 -1.51 -34.69
C LEU A 39 0.93 -0.60 -35.41
N PRO A 40 2.27 -0.86 -35.34
CA PRO A 40 2.99 -2.05 -34.88
C PRO A 40 4.22 -1.84 -33.96
N GLU A 41 4.76 -3.01 -33.58
CA GLU A 41 5.98 -3.35 -32.82
C GLU A 41 7.29 -2.78 -33.40
N GLU A 42 8.25 -2.45 -32.54
CA GLU A 42 9.67 -2.33 -32.93
C GLU A 42 10.61 -3.09 -31.97
N GLN A 43 11.63 -3.66 -32.61
CA GLN A 43 12.52 -4.74 -32.21
C GLN A 43 13.60 -4.36 -31.18
N GLU A 44 13.95 -5.33 -30.34
CA GLU A 44 15.17 -5.33 -29.53
C GLU A 44 16.42 -5.45 -30.43
N VAL A 45 17.42 -4.61 -30.18
CA VAL A 45 18.79 -4.78 -30.70
C VAL A 45 19.77 -4.88 -29.54
N THR A 46 20.39 -6.05 -29.44
CA THR A 46 21.54 -6.39 -28.61
C THR A 46 22.83 -5.79 -29.18
N VAL A 47 23.67 -5.16 -28.34
CA VAL A 47 25.11 -5.01 -28.61
C VAL A 47 25.89 -5.21 -27.30
N GLU A 48 26.82 -6.16 -27.35
CA GLU A 48 27.82 -6.50 -26.34
C GLU A 48 29.02 -5.54 -26.36
N GLU A 49 29.67 -5.34 -25.21
CA GLU A 49 31.14 -5.40 -24.95
C GLU A 49 31.44 -4.71 -23.60
N SER A 50 31.98 -5.41 -22.60
CA SER A 50 33.42 -5.59 -22.30
C SER A 50 34.10 -4.29 -21.80
N VAL A 51 34.94 -4.19 -20.75
CA VAL A 51 35.64 -5.09 -19.83
C VAL A 51 36.26 -4.18 -18.74
N SER A 52 36.33 -4.67 -17.49
CA SER A 52 37.36 -4.47 -16.43
C SER A 52 37.97 -3.08 -16.13
N SER A 53 37.99 -2.72 -14.84
CA SER A 53 39.27 -2.62 -14.11
C SER A 53 39.09 -2.48 -12.60
N THR A 54 39.87 -3.30 -11.89
CA THR A 54 40.14 -3.39 -10.47
C THR A 54 40.74 -2.11 -9.86
N VAL A 55 40.35 -1.78 -8.62
CA VAL A 55 41.04 -0.81 -7.76
C VAL A 55 41.83 -1.56 -6.69
N SER A 56 43.14 -1.38 -6.70
CA SER A 56 44.05 -1.65 -5.60
C SER A 56 44.27 -0.38 -4.78
N THR A 57 44.21 -0.53 -3.47
CA THR A 57 44.71 0.37 -2.44
C THR A 57 46.23 0.39 -2.45
N ASP A 58 46.82 1.58 -2.30
CA ASP A 58 48.10 1.75 -1.59
C ASP A 58 48.07 3.11 -0.87
N GLU A 59 48.37 3.04 0.42
CA GLU A 59 48.66 4.14 1.32
C GLU A 59 50.16 4.44 1.20
N ASP A 60 50.55 5.72 1.20
CA ASP A 60 51.89 6.11 1.64
C ASP A 60 51.80 7.50 2.31
N GLU A 61 52.18 7.51 3.58
CA GLU A 61 52.61 8.66 4.37
C GLU A 61 54.03 9.03 3.91
N ASP A 62 54.38 10.32 3.88
CA ASP A 62 55.61 10.78 4.53
C ASP A 62 55.76 12.32 4.56
N ASP A 63 56.51 12.71 5.57
CA ASP A 63 56.59 13.99 6.24
C ASP A 63 57.28 15.15 5.48
N ASP A 64 56.89 16.34 5.95
CA ASP A 64 57.48 17.66 5.74
C ASP A 64 58.79 17.80 6.55
N GLU A 65 59.83 18.45 5.99
CA GLU A 65 60.85 19.27 6.70
C GLU A 65 61.99 19.75 5.76
N SER A 66 61.89 21.02 5.36
CA SER A 66 62.84 22.14 5.59
C SER A 66 64.28 22.22 4.95
N VAL A 67 64.45 23.31 4.16
CA VAL A 67 65.53 24.36 4.20
C VAL A 67 66.81 24.32 3.31
N SER A 68 66.96 25.42 2.53
CA SER A 68 68.17 26.11 1.97
C SER A 68 68.92 25.45 0.78
N ASP A 69 69.52 26.12 -0.20
CA ASP A 69 70.16 27.44 -0.33
C ASP A 69 70.26 27.87 -1.83
N SER A 70 70.34 29.18 -2.02
CA SER A 70 70.52 30.07 -3.18
C SER A 70 71.29 29.60 -4.44
N LYS A 71 70.76 29.91 -5.65
CA LYS A 71 71.48 30.65 -6.74
C LYS A 71 70.67 30.87 -8.05
N ARG A 72 70.50 32.16 -8.35
CA ARG A 72 70.79 32.85 -9.64
C ARG A 72 69.95 32.55 -10.90
N GLU A 73 69.02 33.48 -11.17
CA GLU A 73 68.61 34.06 -12.46
C GLU A 73 68.72 33.20 -13.73
N LYS A 74 67.56 32.84 -14.29
CA LYS A 74 67.25 33.00 -15.72
C LYS A 74 65.77 33.33 -15.87
N PHE A 75 65.50 34.57 -16.29
CA PHE A 75 64.19 35.03 -16.74
C PHE A 75 63.86 34.28 -18.04
N ALA A 76 63.11 33.19 -17.94
CA ALA A 76 62.48 32.54 -19.09
C ALA A 76 60.99 32.91 -19.04
N GLN A 77 60.57 33.76 -19.97
CA GLN A 77 59.17 33.91 -20.31
C GLN A 77 58.64 32.55 -20.79
N THR A 78 58.04 31.80 -19.87
CA THR A 78 57.03 30.81 -20.24
C THR A 78 55.72 31.59 -20.32
N SER A 79 55.40 32.08 -21.52
CA SER A 79 54.04 32.52 -21.81
C SER A 79 53.16 31.28 -21.74
N ASP A 80 52.62 30.98 -20.57
CA ASP A 80 51.52 30.04 -20.47
C ASP A 80 50.44 30.47 -21.46
N PRO A 81 49.85 29.55 -22.25
CA PRO A 81 48.77 29.90 -23.15
C PRO A 81 47.69 30.62 -22.33
N PRO A 82 47.04 31.67 -22.88
CA PRO A 82 46.02 32.39 -22.13
C PRO A 82 44.94 31.37 -21.78
N VAL A 83 44.91 30.99 -20.50
CA VAL A 83 43.89 30.12 -19.95
C VAL A 83 42.56 30.80 -20.26
N ASN A 84 41.78 30.22 -21.18
CA ASN A 84 40.53 30.84 -21.60
C ASN A 84 39.51 30.68 -20.48
N PHE A 85 39.54 31.61 -19.54
CA PHE A 85 38.67 31.64 -18.36
C PHE A 85 37.18 31.54 -18.75
N GLU A 86 36.80 32.06 -19.93
CA GLU A 86 35.44 31.98 -20.44
C GLU A 86 35.02 30.53 -20.76
N ASP A 87 35.92 29.75 -21.38
CA ASP A 87 35.67 28.34 -21.69
C ASP A 87 35.60 27.48 -20.42
N ILE A 88 36.46 27.76 -19.43
CA ILE A 88 36.43 27.09 -18.12
C ILE A 88 35.12 27.41 -17.38
N LEU A 89 34.70 28.68 -17.37
CA LEU A 89 33.42 29.08 -16.76
C LEU A 89 32.23 28.40 -17.45
N LYS A 90 32.26 28.27 -18.77
CA LYS A 90 31.22 27.58 -19.53
C LYS A 90 31.20 26.08 -19.23
N ALA A 91 32.36 25.43 -19.16
CA ALA A 91 32.49 24.02 -18.81
C ALA A 91 32.00 23.76 -17.37
N LEU A 92 32.44 24.55 -16.39
CA LEU A 92 32.02 24.43 -14.99
C LEU A 92 30.51 24.68 -14.79
N LYS A 93 29.92 25.61 -15.55
CA LYS A 93 28.47 25.83 -15.52
C LYS A 93 27.71 24.61 -16.07
N LYS A 94 28.19 24.05 -17.17
CA LYS A 94 27.60 22.84 -17.77
C LYS A 94 27.71 21.64 -16.83
N GLU A 95 28.86 21.47 -16.18
CA GLU A 95 29.07 20.42 -15.18
C GLU A 95 28.17 20.62 -13.96
N ASN A 96 28.09 21.84 -13.42
CA ASN A 96 27.19 22.15 -12.31
C ASN A 96 25.73 21.87 -12.66
N GLN A 97 25.31 22.18 -13.89
CA GLN A 97 23.97 21.86 -14.36
C GLN A 97 23.75 20.34 -14.40
N ALA A 98 24.68 19.58 -15.00
CA ALA A 98 24.61 18.13 -15.07
C ALA A 98 24.58 17.48 -13.67
N LEU A 99 25.37 17.99 -12.72
CA LEU A 99 25.38 17.54 -11.33
C LEU A 99 24.06 17.86 -10.62
N ARG A 100 23.50 19.06 -10.82
CA ARG A 100 22.20 19.44 -10.25
C ARG A 100 21.07 18.55 -10.77
N GLU A 101 21.07 18.27 -12.07
CA GLU A 101 20.11 17.33 -12.68
C GLU A 101 20.29 15.91 -12.14
N SER A 102 21.53 15.45 -11.98
CA SER A 102 21.82 14.14 -11.38
C SER A 102 21.35 14.03 -9.93
N VAL A 103 21.61 15.06 -9.12
CA VAL A 103 21.13 15.16 -7.74
C VAL A 103 19.61 15.17 -7.69
N ASP A 104 18.93 15.92 -8.57
CA ASP A 104 17.47 15.97 -8.59
C ASP A 104 16.85 14.63 -9.00
N ARG A 105 17.43 13.92 -9.98
CA ARG A 105 17.04 12.54 -10.33
C ARG A 105 17.15 11.57 -9.16
N MET A 106 18.21 11.69 -8.35
CA MET A 106 18.41 10.86 -7.16
C MET A 106 17.57 11.32 -5.95
N SER A 107 17.13 12.58 -5.94
CA SER A 107 16.41 13.16 -4.81
C SER A 107 15.03 12.53 -4.59
N LEU A 108 14.54 12.58 -3.35
CA LEU A 108 13.15 12.25 -3.00
C LEU A 108 12.28 13.51 -2.98
N SER A 109 12.49 14.41 -3.96
CA SER A 109 11.75 15.65 -4.13
C SER A 109 10.40 15.42 -4.83
N GLU A 110 9.48 16.37 -4.68
CA GLU A 110 8.18 16.33 -5.34
C GLU A 110 8.32 16.29 -6.86
N ASN A 111 9.19 17.12 -7.42
CA ASN A 111 9.45 17.20 -8.86
C ASN A 111 10.05 15.90 -9.41
N SER A 112 10.95 15.27 -8.65
CA SER A 112 11.59 14.01 -9.02
C SER A 112 10.57 12.87 -9.13
N LEU A 113 9.59 12.80 -8.22
CA LEU A 113 8.51 11.80 -8.30
C LEU A 113 7.45 12.14 -9.36
N ARG A 114 7.20 13.43 -9.63
CA ARG A 114 6.21 13.86 -10.64
C ARG A 114 6.57 13.37 -12.04
N ASN A 115 7.85 13.28 -12.34
CA ASN A 115 8.37 12.91 -13.66
C ASN A 115 8.74 11.41 -13.77
N ASP A 116 8.54 10.61 -12.73
CA ASP A 116 8.96 9.21 -12.69
C ASP A 116 7.89 8.30 -12.04
N ALA A 117 7.07 7.70 -12.90
CA ALA A 117 5.99 6.82 -12.48
C ALA A 117 6.49 5.53 -11.82
N GLU A 118 7.65 5.01 -12.24
CA GLU A 118 8.25 3.81 -11.64
C GLU A 118 8.70 4.08 -10.22
N LYS A 119 9.33 5.24 -9.99
CA LYS A 119 9.73 5.72 -8.67
C LYS A 119 8.54 5.92 -7.74
N VAL A 120 7.43 6.47 -8.23
CA VAL A 120 6.18 6.57 -7.45
C VAL A 120 5.69 5.17 -7.06
N LYS A 121 5.57 4.25 -8.02
CA LYS A 121 5.10 2.88 -7.77
C LYS A 121 5.99 2.11 -6.82
N PHE A 122 7.31 2.27 -6.94
CA PHE A 122 8.30 1.63 -6.08
C PHE A 122 8.20 2.14 -4.64
N TYR A 123 8.25 3.45 -4.43
CA TYR A 123 8.31 4.03 -3.08
C TYR A 123 6.95 4.08 -2.37
N THR A 124 5.85 4.20 -3.10
CA THR A 124 4.52 4.41 -2.49
C THR A 124 3.55 3.25 -2.67
N GLY A 125 3.76 2.40 -3.68
CA GLY A 125 2.80 1.37 -4.09
C GLY A 125 1.59 1.90 -4.88
N LEU A 126 1.47 3.22 -5.05
CA LEU A 126 0.42 3.87 -5.83
C LEU A 126 0.70 3.75 -7.34
N PRO A 127 -0.34 3.77 -8.20
CA PRO A 127 -0.17 3.52 -9.63
C PRO A 127 0.57 4.63 -10.37
N ASN A 128 0.41 5.89 -9.94
CA ASN A 128 0.98 7.06 -10.59
C ASN A 128 1.00 8.27 -9.65
N TYR A 129 1.66 9.35 -10.08
CA TYR A 129 1.78 10.58 -9.30
C TYR A 129 0.43 11.27 -9.05
N PHE A 130 -0.53 11.18 -9.99
CA PHE A 130 -1.85 11.80 -9.83
C PHE A 130 -2.60 11.24 -8.60
N VAL A 131 -2.55 9.92 -8.37
CA VAL A 131 -3.14 9.32 -7.16
C VAL A 131 -2.40 9.78 -5.90
N LEU A 132 -1.07 9.89 -5.94
CA LEU A 132 -0.27 10.43 -4.84
C LEU A 132 -0.65 11.88 -4.51
N GLU A 133 -0.80 12.72 -5.52
CA GLU A 133 -1.21 14.12 -5.41
C GLU A 133 -2.64 14.24 -4.86
N THR A 134 -3.55 13.37 -5.30
CA THR A 134 -4.93 13.32 -4.78
C THR A 134 -4.96 12.95 -3.29
N VAL A 135 -4.20 11.94 -2.89
CA VAL A 135 -4.05 11.57 -1.47
C VAL A 135 -3.44 12.74 -0.68
N MET A 136 -2.42 13.39 -1.22
CA MET A 136 -1.79 14.55 -0.60
C MET A 136 -2.78 15.69 -0.39
N TRP A 137 -3.61 16.00 -1.39
CA TRP A 137 -4.64 17.03 -1.31
C TRP A 137 -5.70 16.72 -0.24
N LEU A 138 -6.16 15.46 -0.14
CA LEU A 138 -7.11 15.02 0.88
C LEU A 138 -6.54 15.13 2.31
N LEU A 139 -5.25 14.81 2.48
CA LEU A 139 -4.60 14.81 3.79
C LEU A 139 -4.12 16.20 4.22
N ALA A 140 -3.74 17.07 3.28
CA ALA A 140 -3.09 18.35 3.54
C ALA A 140 -3.79 19.26 4.57
N PRO A 141 -5.14 19.36 4.62
CA PRO A 141 -5.85 20.16 5.63
C PRO A 141 -5.67 19.66 7.06
N HIS A 142 -5.41 18.36 7.23
CA HIS A 142 -5.28 17.70 8.53
C HIS A 142 -3.82 17.67 9.04
N MET A 143 -2.87 18.13 8.21
CA MET A 143 -1.43 18.09 8.51
C MET A 143 -0.91 19.39 9.17
N ASP A 144 -1.67 20.49 9.12
CA ASP A 144 -1.26 21.82 9.59
C ASP A 144 -1.29 22.03 11.11
N VAL A 145 -1.69 21.01 11.85
CA VAL A 145 -1.91 21.10 13.31
C VAL A 145 -0.62 21.35 14.09
N VAL A 146 0.57 21.11 13.51
CA VAL A 146 1.86 21.24 14.20
C VAL A 146 2.72 22.32 13.57
N LYS A 147 2.88 23.44 14.28
CA LYS A 147 3.89 24.46 13.98
C LYS A 147 5.26 23.87 14.37
N ASN A 148 6.24 23.87 13.46
CA ASN A 148 7.63 23.35 13.61
C ASN A 148 7.89 21.91 13.15
N VAL A 149 7.40 21.50 11.98
CA VAL A 149 7.84 20.23 11.36
C VAL A 149 9.03 20.48 10.44
N LYS A 150 10.16 19.78 10.68
CA LYS A 150 11.36 19.84 9.82
C LYS A 150 11.13 19.26 8.41
N LEU A 151 10.06 18.51 8.23
CA LEU A 151 9.68 17.84 7.00
C LEU A 151 8.51 18.57 6.35
N SER A 152 8.59 18.80 5.04
CA SER A 152 7.46 19.30 4.26
C SER A 152 6.29 18.31 4.33
N LYS A 153 5.07 18.75 4.02
CA LYS A 153 3.91 17.86 4.01
C LYS A 153 4.11 16.68 3.04
N PHE A 154 4.64 16.96 1.84
CA PHE A 154 5.00 15.94 0.86
C PHE A 154 6.00 14.94 1.44
N GLN A 155 7.07 15.41 2.09
CA GLN A 155 8.06 14.52 2.73
C GLN A 155 7.46 13.66 3.84
N GLN A 156 6.54 14.20 4.65
CA GLN A 156 5.86 13.43 5.69
C GLN A 156 5.01 12.29 5.10
N LEU A 157 4.28 12.58 4.02
CA LEU A 157 3.49 11.58 3.30
C LEU A 157 4.40 10.53 2.63
N LEU A 158 5.39 10.97 1.85
CA LEU A 158 6.30 10.08 1.14
C LEU A 158 7.07 9.16 2.10
N LEU A 159 7.63 9.71 3.18
CA LEU A 159 8.31 8.94 4.22
C LEU A 159 7.40 7.85 4.82
N THR A 160 6.13 8.19 5.06
CA THR A 160 5.16 7.25 5.62
C THR A 160 4.81 6.16 4.60
N LEU A 161 4.54 6.54 3.35
CA LEU A 161 4.24 5.59 2.28
C LEU A 161 5.42 4.64 2.03
N MET A 162 6.67 5.13 2.04
CA MET A 162 7.88 4.30 1.97
C MET A 162 7.95 3.29 3.11
N ARG A 163 7.63 3.71 4.34
CA ARG A 163 7.58 2.80 5.49
C ARG A 163 6.53 1.71 5.29
N LEU A 164 5.32 2.06 4.87
CA LEU A 164 4.24 1.08 4.66
C LEU A 164 4.50 0.14 3.47
N ARG A 165 5.05 0.69 2.38
CA ARG A 165 5.27 0.00 1.10
C ARG A 165 6.42 -0.99 1.13
N LEU A 166 7.55 -0.55 1.68
CA LEU A 166 8.84 -1.24 1.62
C LEU A 166 9.30 -1.79 2.98
N ASP A 167 8.61 -1.44 4.07
CA ASP A 167 9.00 -1.81 5.44
C ASP A 167 10.44 -1.40 5.80
N LEU A 168 10.88 -0.23 5.30
CA LEU A 168 12.24 0.29 5.55
C LEU A 168 12.45 0.62 7.03
N ARG A 169 13.63 0.26 7.56
CA ARG A 169 14.03 0.61 8.93
C ARG A 169 13.96 2.11 9.16
N ASN A 170 13.50 2.54 10.35
CA ASN A 170 13.44 3.97 10.69
C ASN A 170 14.81 4.68 10.59
N GLN A 171 15.92 3.95 10.74
CA GLN A 171 17.28 4.46 10.53
C GLN A 171 17.56 4.84 9.07
N ASP A 172 17.10 4.03 8.12
CA ASP A 172 17.28 4.30 6.69
C ASP A 172 16.49 5.55 6.27
N LEU A 173 15.23 5.63 6.71
CA LEU A 173 14.39 6.80 6.51
C LEU A 173 14.97 8.06 7.16
N ALA A 174 15.62 7.94 8.32
CA ALA A 174 16.29 9.05 8.97
C ALA A 174 17.42 9.63 8.10
N TYR A 175 18.25 8.77 7.50
CA TYR A 175 19.31 9.19 6.59
C TYR A 175 18.78 9.79 5.30
N ARG A 176 17.82 9.14 4.64
CA ARG A 176 17.22 9.62 3.38
C ARG A 176 16.58 10.99 3.49
N PHE A 177 15.96 11.29 4.63
CA PHE A 177 15.25 12.55 4.86
C PHE A 177 16.03 13.55 5.74
N GLY A 178 17.27 13.23 6.14
CA GLY A 178 18.11 14.13 6.95
C GLY A 178 17.52 14.49 8.33
N VAL A 179 16.81 13.55 8.96
CA VAL A 179 16.15 13.75 10.27
C VAL A 179 16.56 12.70 11.29
N LYS A 180 16.31 12.97 12.58
CA LYS A 180 16.54 11.97 13.64
C LYS A 180 15.51 10.83 13.53
N VAL A 181 15.91 9.61 13.91
CA VAL A 181 15.04 8.41 13.95
C VAL A 181 13.73 8.67 14.69
N GLY A 182 13.77 9.33 15.85
CA GLY A 182 12.56 9.65 16.59
C GLY A 182 11.58 10.57 15.84
N THR A 183 12.08 11.41 14.92
CA THR A 183 11.23 12.23 14.04
C THR A 183 10.53 11.37 12.99
N VAL A 184 11.20 10.35 12.45
CA VAL A 184 10.61 9.35 11.54
C VAL A 184 9.46 8.64 12.26
N THR A 185 9.72 8.04 13.43
CA THR A 185 8.70 7.31 14.20
C THR A 185 7.47 8.18 14.49
N ARG A 186 7.67 9.40 15.04
CA ARG A 186 6.55 10.31 15.31
C ARG A 186 5.79 10.73 14.04
N THR A 187 6.48 10.87 12.92
CA THR A 187 5.85 11.23 11.64
C THR A 187 5.01 10.08 11.10
N VAL A 188 5.53 8.84 11.10
CA VAL A 188 4.78 7.66 10.68
C VAL A 188 3.51 7.48 11.51
N HIS A 189 3.61 7.51 12.85
CA HIS A 189 2.44 7.38 13.73
C HIS A 189 1.39 8.47 13.47
N ARG A 190 1.82 9.73 13.37
CA ARG A 190 0.92 10.86 13.08
C ARG A 190 0.24 10.70 11.73
N MET A 191 1.01 10.38 10.68
CA MET A 191 0.47 10.25 9.33
C MET A 191 -0.48 9.06 9.21
N VAL A 192 -0.16 7.91 9.81
CA VAL A 192 -1.07 6.76 9.91
C VAL A 192 -2.38 7.15 10.60
N HIS A 193 -2.32 7.91 11.70
CA HIS A 193 -3.52 8.42 12.36
C HIS A 193 -4.35 9.31 11.44
N ILE A 194 -3.72 10.28 10.76
CA ILE A 194 -4.41 11.18 9.82
C ILE A 194 -5.04 10.36 8.69
N MET A 195 -4.29 9.45 8.05
CA MET A 195 -4.79 8.59 6.98
C MET A 195 -5.94 7.69 7.47
N SER A 196 -5.84 7.13 8.68
CA SER A 196 -6.90 6.30 9.25
C SER A 196 -8.20 7.09 9.52
N SER A 197 -8.10 8.36 9.94
CA SER A 197 -9.26 9.19 10.22
C SER A 197 -9.89 9.84 8.97
N THR A 198 -9.15 9.97 7.87
CA THR A 198 -9.58 10.71 6.68
C THR A 198 -9.72 9.83 5.44
N LEU A 199 -8.70 9.01 5.14
CA LEU A 199 -8.65 8.16 3.95
C LEU A 199 -9.53 6.92 4.11
N VAL A 200 -9.48 6.25 5.26
CA VAL A 200 -10.22 4.99 5.49
C VAL A 200 -11.74 5.19 5.35
N PRO A 201 -12.38 6.21 5.95
CA PRO A 201 -13.82 6.42 5.77
C PRO A 201 -14.24 6.76 4.33
N THR A 202 -13.29 7.24 3.51
CA THR A 202 -13.53 7.63 2.12
C THR A 202 -13.32 6.45 1.17
N ALA A 203 -12.32 5.61 1.41
CA ALA A 203 -11.92 4.54 0.49
C ALA A 203 -12.38 3.13 0.93
N VAL A 204 -12.63 2.89 2.21
CA VAL A 204 -13.13 1.61 2.76
C VAL A 204 -14.50 1.87 3.38
N PHE A 205 -15.52 1.90 2.53
CA PHE A 205 -16.90 2.07 2.96
C PHE A 205 -17.76 0.89 2.53
N TRP A 206 -18.89 0.73 3.22
CA TRP A 206 -19.88 -0.28 2.88
C TRP A 206 -20.80 0.28 1.79
N PRO A 207 -20.77 -0.24 0.56
CA PRO A 207 -21.53 0.31 -0.56
C PRO A 207 -23.03 0.04 -0.42
N SER A 208 -23.82 0.84 -1.11
CA SER A 208 -25.26 0.60 -1.23
C SER A 208 -25.55 -0.62 -2.12
N ARG A 209 -26.72 -1.23 -1.95
CA ARG A 209 -27.16 -2.34 -2.82
C ARG A 209 -27.27 -1.94 -4.29
N ALA A 210 -27.60 -0.68 -4.57
CA ALA A 210 -27.68 -0.17 -5.93
C ALA A 210 -26.30 -0.15 -6.59
N GLU A 211 -25.28 0.34 -5.88
CA GLU A 211 -23.89 0.35 -6.35
C GLU A 211 -23.34 -1.08 -6.52
N LEU A 212 -23.64 -1.97 -5.57
CA LEU A 212 -23.23 -3.38 -5.65
C LEU A 212 -23.81 -4.06 -6.89
N ARG A 213 -25.11 -3.89 -7.16
CA ARG A 213 -25.76 -4.49 -8.34
C ARG A 213 -25.28 -3.87 -9.64
N LYS A 214 -25.05 -2.55 -9.67
CA LYS A 214 -24.52 -1.85 -10.85
C LYS A 214 -23.12 -2.36 -11.23
N ASN A 215 -22.28 -2.65 -10.24
CA ASN A 215 -20.90 -3.07 -10.44
C ASN A 215 -20.70 -4.59 -10.28
N LEU A 216 -21.77 -5.37 -10.28
CA LEU A 216 -21.69 -6.82 -10.06
C LEU A 216 -21.03 -7.50 -11.27
N PRO A 217 -19.94 -8.28 -11.07
CA PRO A 217 -19.30 -9.00 -12.16
C PRO A 217 -20.24 -10.01 -12.84
N ALA A 218 -20.01 -10.27 -14.13
CA ALA A 218 -20.87 -11.15 -14.92
C ALA A 218 -20.97 -12.56 -14.34
N ALA A 219 -19.85 -13.10 -13.84
CA ALA A 219 -19.79 -14.39 -13.18
C ALA A 219 -20.70 -14.52 -11.95
N LEU A 220 -20.95 -13.43 -11.23
CA LEU A 220 -21.76 -13.43 -10.00
C LEU A 220 -23.22 -13.05 -10.25
N ARG A 221 -23.52 -12.38 -11.37
CA ARG A 221 -24.89 -11.96 -11.69
C ARG A 221 -25.88 -13.14 -11.80
N SER A 222 -25.44 -14.28 -12.32
CA SER A 222 -26.28 -15.46 -12.48
C SER A 222 -26.37 -16.31 -11.21
N SER A 223 -25.30 -16.37 -10.42
CA SER A 223 -25.19 -17.26 -9.25
C SER A 223 -25.59 -16.59 -7.93
N HIS A 224 -25.23 -15.32 -7.75
CA HIS A 224 -25.37 -14.56 -6.50
C HIS A 224 -25.69 -13.08 -6.75
N PRO A 225 -26.90 -12.74 -7.28
CA PRO A 225 -27.26 -11.37 -7.65
C PRO A 225 -27.33 -10.39 -6.46
N ASP A 226 -27.50 -10.91 -5.24
CA ASP A 226 -27.60 -10.14 -4.01
C ASP A 226 -26.33 -10.26 -3.13
N CYS A 227 -25.18 -10.60 -3.74
CA CYS A 227 -23.90 -10.68 -3.04
C CYS A 227 -23.49 -9.30 -2.50
N ALA A 228 -23.47 -9.18 -1.17
CA ALA A 228 -23.06 -7.95 -0.49
C ALA A 228 -21.56 -7.93 -0.20
N VAL A 229 -21.00 -9.07 0.23
CA VAL A 229 -19.59 -9.16 0.63
C VAL A 229 -19.08 -10.59 0.52
N ILE A 230 -17.82 -10.73 0.12
CA ILE A 230 -17.00 -11.93 0.20
C ILE A 230 -16.03 -11.73 1.36
N VAL A 231 -16.02 -12.64 2.34
CA VAL A 231 -15.23 -12.49 3.56
C VAL A 231 -14.20 -13.60 3.68
N ASP A 232 -13.03 -13.21 4.19
CA ASP A 232 -11.93 -14.13 4.48
C ASP A 232 -11.05 -13.55 5.60
N CYS A 233 -10.19 -14.39 6.17
CA CYS A 233 -9.27 -14.00 7.22
C CYS A 233 -7.83 -14.02 6.73
N PHE A 234 -7.00 -13.13 7.27
CA PHE A 234 -5.56 -13.19 7.07
C PHE A 234 -4.82 -12.96 8.38
N THR A 235 -3.63 -13.54 8.48
CA THR A 235 -2.75 -13.36 9.62
C THR A 235 -1.52 -12.54 9.24
N VAL A 236 -1.02 -11.79 10.23
CA VAL A 236 0.25 -11.08 10.17
C VAL A 236 1.12 -11.58 11.33
N PRO A 237 2.37 -12.01 11.08
CA PRO A 237 3.26 -12.43 12.16
C PRO A 237 3.57 -11.25 13.08
N PHE A 238 3.57 -11.49 14.39
CA PHE A 238 3.81 -10.48 15.41
C PHE A 238 5.05 -10.84 16.24
N GLU A 239 5.92 -9.86 16.47
CA GLU A 239 7.07 -10.02 17.37
C GLU A 239 6.68 -9.59 18.78
N GLU A 240 6.58 -10.55 19.70
CA GLU A 240 6.23 -10.28 21.08
C GLU A 240 7.41 -9.59 21.80
N PRO A 241 7.17 -8.49 22.54
CA PRO A 241 8.25 -7.84 23.28
C PRO A 241 8.83 -8.82 24.29
N VAL A 242 10.16 -8.97 24.24
CA VAL A 242 10.94 -9.84 25.14
C VAL A 242 10.72 -9.38 26.57
N SER A 243 9.77 -10.00 27.26
CA SER A 243 9.70 -9.94 28.71
C SER A 243 10.92 -10.68 29.24
N ARG A 244 11.73 -10.05 30.09
CA ARG A 244 12.90 -10.66 30.73
C ARG A 244 12.46 -11.84 31.62
N GLY A 245 12.30 -13.02 31.04
CA GLY A 245 11.87 -14.23 31.72
C GLY A 245 12.34 -15.48 30.98
N ASN A 246 13.25 -16.22 31.63
CA ASN A 246 13.80 -17.54 31.33
C ASN A 246 13.87 -18.03 29.87
N GLN A 247 15.13 -18.21 29.42
CA GLN A 247 15.62 -18.93 28.23
C GLN A 247 15.15 -20.39 28.08
N GLN A 248 14.10 -20.83 28.75
CA GLN A 248 13.49 -22.16 28.56
C GLN A 248 12.06 -22.08 28.02
N GLN A 249 11.45 -20.87 27.99
CA GLN A 249 10.13 -20.64 27.38
C GLN A 249 10.18 -20.21 25.90
N TRP A 250 11.37 -20.02 25.33
CA TRP A 250 11.58 -19.59 23.95
C TRP A 250 11.22 -20.65 22.89
N ALA A 251 11.33 -21.93 23.22
CA ALA A 251 11.13 -23.03 22.27
C ALA A 251 9.66 -23.49 22.15
N LEU A 252 8.79 -23.07 23.08
CA LEU A 252 7.40 -23.54 23.20
C LEU A 252 6.35 -22.46 22.93
N ARG A 253 6.75 -21.20 22.72
CA ARG A 253 5.83 -20.10 22.42
C ARG A 253 5.91 -19.80 20.94
N GLY A 254 4.98 -20.38 20.18
CA GLY A 254 4.83 -20.12 18.74
C GLY A 254 4.75 -18.63 18.45
N ARG A 255 5.20 -18.23 17.26
CA ARG A 255 5.08 -16.85 16.75
C ARG A 255 3.64 -16.37 16.94
N SER A 256 3.41 -15.49 17.89
CA SER A 256 2.10 -14.85 18.08
C SER A 256 1.71 -14.19 16.74
N GLN A 257 0.48 -14.39 16.31
CA GLN A 257 -0.04 -13.83 15.05
C GLN A 257 -1.21 -12.91 15.36
N LEU A 258 -1.31 -11.82 14.60
CA LEU A 258 -2.49 -10.96 14.56
C LEU A 258 -3.39 -11.46 13.44
N LYS A 259 -4.63 -11.80 13.78
CA LYS A 259 -5.64 -12.27 12.84
C LYS A 259 -6.66 -11.16 12.55
N TYR A 260 -6.95 -10.97 11.27
CA TYR A 260 -7.87 -9.96 10.76
C TYR A 260 -8.91 -10.61 9.85
N LEU A 261 -10.16 -10.12 9.91
CA LEU A 261 -11.20 -10.42 8.95
C LEU A 261 -11.26 -9.27 7.94
N ILE A 262 -11.27 -9.61 6.65
CA ILE A 262 -11.45 -8.69 5.55
C ILE A 262 -12.76 -9.00 4.83
N GLY A 263 -13.49 -7.95 4.46
CA GLY A 263 -14.65 -8.02 3.58
C GLY A 263 -14.35 -7.33 2.27
N VAL A 264 -14.58 -8.03 1.17
CA VAL A 264 -14.33 -7.59 -0.19
C VAL A 264 -15.65 -7.60 -0.94
N ALA A 265 -16.00 -6.49 -1.59
CA ALA A 265 -17.17 -6.46 -2.45
C ALA A 265 -16.90 -7.28 -3.74
N PRO A 266 -17.93 -7.79 -4.43
CA PRO A 266 -17.79 -8.61 -5.64
C PRO A 266 -16.85 -8.05 -6.72
N GLN A 267 -16.72 -6.73 -6.82
CA GLN A 267 -15.84 -6.02 -7.75
C GLN A 267 -14.35 -5.97 -7.33
N GLY A 268 -13.97 -6.60 -6.22
CA GLY A 268 -12.59 -6.67 -5.74
C GLY A 268 -12.12 -5.51 -4.86
N VAL A 269 -13.04 -4.66 -4.42
CA VAL A 269 -12.76 -3.51 -3.54
C VAL A 269 -12.96 -3.93 -2.09
N VAL A 270 -12.03 -3.56 -1.21
CA VAL A 270 -12.13 -3.85 0.23
C VAL A 270 -13.19 -2.93 0.85
N THR A 271 -14.22 -3.48 1.48
CA THR A 271 -15.33 -2.70 2.09
C THR A 271 -15.37 -2.79 3.60
N PHE A 272 -14.67 -3.76 4.18
CA PHE A 272 -14.62 -3.97 5.62
C PHE A 272 -13.27 -4.54 6.05
N VAL A 273 -12.77 -4.08 7.20
CA VAL A 273 -11.57 -4.65 7.84
C VAL A 273 -11.78 -4.62 9.36
N SER A 274 -11.60 -5.77 10.02
CA SER A 274 -11.75 -5.89 11.47
C SER A 274 -10.58 -5.27 12.23
N ARG A 275 -10.72 -5.24 13.56
CA ARG A 275 -9.57 -5.12 14.47
C ARG A 275 -8.76 -6.42 14.47
N GLY A 276 -7.47 -6.30 14.73
CA GLY A 276 -6.58 -7.44 14.89
C GLY A 276 -6.82 -8.12 16.22
N VAL A 277 -6.90 -9.44 16.20
CA VAL A 277 -6.94 -10.25 17.43
C VAL A 277 -5.66 -11.07 17.52
N VAL A 278 -4.98 -10.96 18.65
CA VAL A 278 -3.73 -11.69 18.91
C VAL A 278 -4.06 -13.11 19.32
N GLY A 279 -3.34 -14.07 18.74
CA GLY A 279 -3.39 -15.48 19.15
C GLY A 279 -4.27 -16.35 18.27
N ASN A 280 -4.56 -17.56 18.75
CA ASN A 280 -5.27 -18.57 17.98
C ASN A 280 -6.79 -18.45 18.15
N VAL A 281 -7.38 -17.41 17.55
CA VAL A 281 -8.84 -17.19 17.55
C VAL A 281 -9.48 -17.83 16.32
N SER A 282 -10.59 -18.55 16.55
CA SER A 282 -11.35 -19.16 15.46
C SER A 282 -11.89 -18.09 14.51
N ASP A 283 -11.94 -18.41 13.21
CA ASP A 283 -12.50 -17.51 12.19
C ASP A 283 -13.93 -17.09 12.53
N LYS A 284 -14.73 -18.06 13.01
CA LYS A 284 -16.12 -17.84 13.45
C LYS A 284 -16.21 -16.80 14.57
N SER A 285 -15.46 -16.99 15.65
CA SER A 285 -15.49 -16.06 16.80
C SER A 285 -15.04 -14.65 16.41
N LEU A 286 -14.06 -14.54 15.52
CA LEU A 286 -13.60 -13.25 15.01
C LEU A 286 -14.70 -12.55 14.19
N ALA A 287 -15.34 -13.28 13.28
CA ALA A 287 -16.41 -12.73 12.44
C ALA A 287 -17.64 -12.28 13.25
N GLU A 288 -18.00 -13.04 14.29
CA GLU A 288 -19.11 -12.68 15.19
C GLU A 288 -18.79 -11.45 16.06
N GLY A 289 -17.53 -11.28 16.48
CA GLY A 289 -17.10 -10.19 17.38
C GLY A 289 -16.65 -8.90 16.69
N CYS A 290 -16.37 -8.91 15.39
CA CYS A 290 -15.73 -7.78 14.70
C CYS A 290 -16.69 -6.66 14.24
N GLY A 291 -18.01 -6.87 14.33
CA GLY A 291 -19.01 -5.90 13.89
C GLY A 291 -19.42 -5.98 12.42
N LEU A 292 -18.92 -6.97 11.65
CA LEU A 292 -19.34 -7.24 10.27
C LEU A 292 -20.87 -7.44 10.19
N LEU A 293 -21.43 -8.26 11.08
CA LEU A 293 -22.86 -8.62 11.08
C LEU A 293 -23.79 -7.40 11.24
N CYS A 294 -23.31 -6.32 11.84
CA CYS A 294 -24.08 -5.08 11.99
C CYS A 294 -24.21 -4.27 10.69
N LYS A 295 -23.46 -4.63 9.64
CA LYS A 295 -23.51 -3.97 8.32
C LYS A 295 -24.47 -4.65 7.35
N LEU A 296 -24.88 -5.88 7.64
CA LEU A 296 -25.75 -6.67 6.77
C LEU A 296 -27.19 -6.18 6.84
N LEU A 297 -27.85 -6.18 5.69
CA LEU A 297 -29.26 -5.87 5.55
C LEU A 297 -30.05 -7.14 5.18
N PRO A 298 -31.35 -7.25 5.54
CA PRO A 298 -32.15 -8.43 5.22
C PRO A 298 -32.23 -8.72 3.72
N GLY A 299 -31.86 -9.93 3.30
CA GLY A 299 -31.75 -10.35 1.91
C GLY A 299 -30.33 -10.27 1.32
N ASP A 300 -29.36 -9.71 2.03
CA ASP A 300 -27.96 -9.71 1.58
C ASP A 300 -27.39 -11.13 1.56
N VAL A 301 -26.51 -11.42 0.60
CA VAL A 301 -25.77 -12.68 0.53
C VAL A 301 -24.31 -12.45 0.94
N VAL A 302 -23.84 -13.22 1.93
CA VAL A 302 -22.45 -13.26 2.38
C VAL A 302 -21.79 -14.53 1.86
N LEU A 303 -20.66 -14.37 1.19
CA LEU A 303 -19.84 -15.48 0.68
C LEU A 303 -18.58 -15.63 1.52
N ALA A 304 -18.21 -16.86 1.88
CA ALA A 304 -16.95 -17.12 2.59
C ALA A 304 -16.36 -18.48 2.25
N GLY A 305 -15.06 -18.64 2.54
CA GLY A 305 -14.37 -19.93 2.48
C GLY A 305 -14.95 -20.97 3.45
N ARG A 306 -14.61 -22.24 3.21
CA ARG A 306 -15.10 -23.39 4.00
C ARG A 306 -14.87 -23.25 5.51
N ASP A 307 -13.77 -22.61 5.90
CA ASP A 307 -13.31 -22.61 7.29
C ASP A 307 -14.01 -21.54 8.16
N LEU A 308 -14.89 -20.72 7.57
CA LEU A 308 -15.65 -19.68 8.26
C LEU A 308 -17.15 -19.98 8.23
N ASP A 309 -17.66 -20.76 9.18
CA ASP A 309 -19.10 -21.00 9.31
C ASP A 309 -19.78 -20.01 10.28
N ILE A 310 -20.41 -18.99 9.70
CA ILE A 310 -21.20 -17.97 10.39
C ILE A 310 -22.68 -17.99 9.97
N ARG A 311 -23.18 -19.12 9.48
CA ARG A 311 -24.53 -19.24 8.92
C ARG A 311 -25.62 -18.73 9.86
N ASP A 312 -25.63 -19.20 11.11
CA ASP A 312 -26.67 -18.86 12.09
C ASP A 312 -26.62 -17.35 12.44
N SER A 313 -25.41 -16.83 12.59
CA SER A 313 -25.15 -15.44 12.94
C SER A 313 -25.53 -14.46 11.81
N VAL A 314 -25.38 -14.89 10.55
CA VAL A 314 -25.84 -14.17 9.36
C VAL A 314 -27.37 -14.28 9.20
N ALA A 315 -27.93 -15.49 9.40
CA ALA A 315 -29.37 -15.72 9.34
C ALA A 315 -30.14 -14.90 10.38
N ALA A 316 -29.58 -14.69 11.56
CA ALA A 316 -30.13 -13.81 12.60
C ALA A 316 -30.27 -12.35 12.15
N ARG A 317 -29.58 -11.93 11.08
CA ARG A 317 -29.70 -10.60 10.46
C ARG A 317 -30.64 -10.58 9.25
N GLY A 318 -31.31 -11.70 8.96
CA GLY A 318 -32.14 -11.87 7.77
C GLY A 318 -31.34 -11.96 6.46
N ALA A 319 -30.03 -12.20 6.55
CA ALA A 319 -29.13 -12.38 5.41
C ALA A 319 -28.89 -13.87 5.15
N SER A 320 -28.40 -14.19 3.95
CA SER A 320 -28.09 -15.56 3.55
C SER A 320 -26.58 -15.78 3.53
N PHE A 321 -26.13 -16.89 4.10
CA PHE A 321 -24.72 -17.28 4.08
C PHE A 321 -24.50 -18.43 3.09
N ARG A 322 -23.53 -18.27 2.19
CA ARG A 322 -23.08 -19.35 1.31
C ARG A 322 -21.58 -19.59 1.44
N THR A 323 -21.24 -20.85 1.58
CA THR A 323 -19.87 -21.32 1.65
C THR A 323 -19.39 -21.62 0.24
N THR A 324 -18.25 -21.07 -0.16
CA THR A 324 -17.59 -21.44 -1.41
C THR A 324 -16.91 -22.79 -1.22
N SER A 325 -17.49 -23.87 -1.76
CA SER A 325 -16.95 -25.21 -1.63
C SER A 325 -16.04 -25.55 -2.83
N CYS A 326 -14.73 -25.44 -2.66
CA CYS A 326 -13.80 -26.12 -3.57
C CYS A 326 -13.64 -27.57 -3.08
N ARG A 327 -14.23 -28.56 -3.78
CA ARG A 327 -13.97 -29.98 -3.51
C ARG A 327 -12.60 -30.36 -4.07
N THR A 328 -11.55 -30.14 -3.30
CA THR A 328 -10.23 -30.75 -3.55
C THR A 328 -9.70 -31.41 -2.30
N ALA A 329 -10.31 -32.54 -1.91
CA ALA A 329 -9.70 -33.63 -1.13
C ALA A 329 -10.78 -34.68 -0.82
N ASP A 330 -10.87 -35.71 -1.67
CA ASP A 330 -11.06 -37.10 -1.24
C ASP A 330 -10.82 -38.02 -2.45
N ARG A 331 -9.54 -38.26 -2.76
CA ARG A 331 -9.11 -39.32 -3.69
C ARG A 331 -9.20 -40.71 -3.03
N GLN A 332 -10.32 -41.03 -2.38
CA GLN A 332 -10.61 -42.39 -1.91
C GLN A 332 -12.05 -42.85 -2.18
N THR A 333 -12.86 -42.09 -2.92
CA THR A 333 -14.20 -42.57 -3.32
C THR A 333 -14.55 -42.14 -4.74
N GLU A 334 -13.61 -42.31 -5.68
CA GLU A 334 -13.90 -42.30 -7.11
C GLU A 334 -13.86 -43.74 -7.65
N MET A 335 -14.87 -44.53 -7.27
CA MET A 335 -15.44 -45.49 -8.21
C MET A 335 -16.95 -45.37 -8.11
N MET A 336 -17.56 -45.13 -9.26
CA MET A 336 -18.99 -44.98 -9.50
C MET A 336 -19.55 -43.57 -9.23
N VAL A 337 -19.41 -42.67 -10.22
CA VAL A 337 -20.53 -42.14 -11.02
C VAL A 337 -19.90 -41.22 -12.07
N GLY A 338 -19.96 -41.62 -13.34
CA GLY A 338 -19.76 -40.72 -14.46
C GLY A 338 -21.01 -39.88 -14.67
N SER A 339 -20.90 -38.57 -14.51
CA SER A 339 -21.60 -37.53 -15.27
C SER A 339 -21.26 -36.16 -14.66
N ASP A 340 -20.81 -35.24 -15.51
CA ASP A 340 -20.87 -33.77 -15.35
C ASP A 340 -20.60 -33.18 -13.95
N LEU A 341 -19.40 -32.64 -13.75
CA LEU A 341 -19.16 -31.69 -12.67
C LEU A 341 -20.14 -30.51 -12.82
N PRO A 342 -20.96 -30.17 -11.79
CA PRO A 342 -21.87 -29.05 -11.90
C PRO A 342 -21.07 -27.75 -12.03
N ALA A 343 -21.40 -26.92 -13.02
CA ALA A 343 -20.76 -25.64 -13.34
C ALA A 343 -20.59 -24.69 -12.13
N ASN A 344 -21.38 -24.91 -11.07
CA ASN A 344 -21.36 -24.13 -9.82
C ASN A 344 -20.06 -24.31 -9.00
N VAL A 345 -19.36 -25.46 -9.09
CA VAL A 345 -18.13 -25.70 -8.32
C VAL A 345 -16.96 -24.84 -8.82
N SER A 346 -16.90 -24.57 -10.13
CA SER A 346 -15.89 -23.67 -10.72
C SER A 346 -16.10 -22.22 -10.27
N SER A 347 -17.36 -21.80 -10.19
CA SER A 347 -17.74 -20.45 -9.75
C SER A 347 -17.40 -20.21 -8.27
N GLU A 348 -17.68 -21.16 -7.37
CA GLU A 348 -17.35 -21.02 -5.94
C GLU A 348 -15.83 -20.94 -5.70
N ALA A 349 -15.04 -21.79 -6.36
CA ALA A 349 -13.58 -21.73 -6.26
C ALA A 349 -13.00 -20.43 -6.84
N SER A 350 -13.65 -19.82 -7.84
CA SER A 350 -13.24 -18.54 -8.40
C SER A 350 -13.43 -17.38 -7.42
N ILE A 351 -14.54 -17.40 -6.67
CA ILE A 351 -14.89 -16.39 -5.66
C ILE A 351 -13.87 -16.41 -4.50
N GLN A 352 -13.53 -17.60 -4.01
CA GLN A 352 -12.51 -17.73 -2.96
C GLN A 352 -11.13 -17.27 -3.46
N ARG A 353 -10.71 -17.69 -4.66
CA ARG A 353 -9.45 -17.22 -5.27
C ARG A 353 -9.41 -15.70 -5.43
N HIS A 354 -10.54 -15.05 -5.63
CA HIS A 354 -10.59 -13.60 -5.78
C HIS A 354 -10.34 -12.86 -4.48
N VAL A 355 -10.97 -13.25 -3.36
CA VAL A 355 -10.68 -12.63 -2.06
C VAL A 355 -9.23 -12.90 -1.62
N GLU A 356 -8.72 -14.12 -1.82
CA GLU A 356 -7.33 -14.47 -1.57
C GLU A 356 -6.37 -13.62 -2.43
N LYS A 357 -6.70 -13.38 -3.70
CA LYS A 357 -5.95 -12.51 -4.60
C LYS A 357 -5.94 -11.07 -4.10
N VAL A 358 -7.07 -10.54 -3.62
CA VAL A 358 -7.14 -9.19 -3.04
C VAL A 358 -6.26 -9.10 -1.78
N ILE A 359 -6.35 -10.07 -0.87
CA ILE A 359 -5.47 -10.14 0.32
C ILE A 359 -4.00 -10.17 -0.08
N SER A 360 -3.64 -11.02 -1.05
CA SER A 360 -2.29 -11.14 -1.58
C SER A 360 -1.80 -9.82 -2.21
N MET A 361 -2.66 -9.12 -2.95
CA MET A 361 -2.36 -7.81 -3.51
C MET A 361 -2.11 -6.76 -2.44
N VAL A 362 -2.94 -6.68 -1.39
CA VAL A 362 -2.74 -5.74 -0.28
C VAL A 362 -1.39 -6.02 0.41
N LYS A 363 -1.08 -7.29 0.72
CA LYS A 363 0.18 -7.69 1.36
C LYS A 363 1.41 -7.46 0.48
N LYS A 364 1.31 -7.75 -0.82
CA LYS A 364 2.41 -7.52 -1.79
C LYS A 364 2.66 -6.03 -2.02
N ARG A 365 1.60 -5.22 -2.01
CA ARG A 365 1.68 -3.76 -2.16
C ARG A 365 2.14 -3.08 -0.88
N TYR A 366 1.87 -3.63 0.31
CA TYR A 366 2.33 -3.06 1.58
C TYR A 366 3.04 -4.14 2.41
N THR A 367 4.36 -4.23 2.23
CA THR A 367 5.17 -5.32 2.80
C THR A 367 5.21 -5.31 4.33
N MET A 368 4.88 -4.18 4.94
CA MET A 368 4.70 -4.06 6.39
C MET A 368 3.62 -5.01 6.95
N LEU A 369 2.73 -5.54 6.10
CA LEU A 369 1.73 -6.56 6.47
C LEU A 369 2.23 -8.01 6.32
N THR A 370 3.47 -8.21 5.87
CA THR A 370 4.06 -9.53 5.64
C THR A 370 5.17 -9.84 6.67
N GLY A 371 5.91 -8.81 7.08
CA GLY A 371 6.96 -8.92 8.09
C GLY A 371 6.44 -9.02 9.53
N PRO A 372 7.31 -9.39 10.49
CA PRO A 372 6.97 -9.34 11.90
C PRO A 372 6.68 -7.90 12.33
N VAL A 373 5.52 -7.69 12.93
CA VAL A 373 5.12 -6.36 13.41
C VAL A 373 5.99 -5.93 14.59
N GLU A 374 6.66 -4.79 14.46
CA GLU A 374 7.44 -4.21 15.55
C GLU A 374 6.51 -3.79 16.73
N SER A 375 6.92 -4.12 17.96
CA SER A 375 6.23 -3.80 19.22
C SER A 375 5.73 -2.33 19.40
N PRO A 376 6.41 -1.28 18.88
CA PRO A 376 5.92 0.09 18.98
C PRO A 376 4.56 0.33 18.29
N PHE A 377 4.20 -0.49 17.30
CA PHE A 377 2.94 -0.32 16.56
C PHE A 377 1.74 -1.00 17.22
N THR A 378 1.96 -1.90 18.19
CA THR A 378 0.87 -2.63 18.87
C THR A 378 0.55 -2.10 20.26
N SER A 379 1.51 -1.46 20.94
CA SER A 379 1.36 -0.97 22.32
C SER A 379 0.53 0.32 22.47
N ALA A 380 0.28 1.05 21.38
CA ALA A 380 -0.46 2.30 21.39
C ALA A 380 -1.94 2.09 21.04
N SER A 381 -2.75 1.62 21.99
CA SER A 381 -4.20 1.90 21.97
C SER A 381 -4.38 3.35 22.40
N GLU A 382 -4.85 4.21 21.50
CA GLU A 382 -5.25 5.56 21.89
C GLU A 382 -6.48 5.49 22.81
N ARG A 383 -6.55 6.37 23.81
CA ARG A 383 -7.68 6.43 24.76
C ARG A 383 -9.03 6.74 24.11
N THR A 384 -9.03 7.17 22.85
CA THR A 384 -10.21 7.61 22.08
C THR A 384 -10.63 6.62 21.00
N SER A 385 -9.74 5.74 20.54
CA SER A 385 -10.04 4.69 19.58
C SER A 385 -9.53 3.36 20.11
N ASN A 386 -10.41 2.38 20.29
CA ASN A 386 -10.06 1.00 20.67
C ASN A 386 -9.28 0.24 19.56
N LEU A 387 -8.49 0.95 18.75
CA LEU A 387 -7.65 0.46 17.64
C LEU A 387 -6.19 0.72 18.01
N CYS A 388 -5.34 -0.28 17.81
CA CYS A 388 -3.90 -0.08 17.90
C CYS A 388 -3.36 0.66 16.67
N THR A 389 -2.13 1.17 16.73
CA THR A 389 -1.52 1.81 15.55
C THR A 389 -1.42 0.82 14.38
N PHE A 390 -1.14 -0.45 14.64
CA PHE A 390 -1.08 -1.46 13.59
C PHE A 390 -2.44 -1.74 12.94
N ASP A 391 -3.55 -1.71 13.69
CA ASP A 391 -4.90 -1.81 13.10
C ASP A 391 -5.16 -0.66 12.11
N LYS A 392 -4.73 0.56 12.48
CA LYS A 392 -4.81 1.73 11.60
C LYS A 392 -3.96 1.53 10.35
N ILE A 393 -2.77 0.92 10.47
CA ILE A 393 -1.91 0.59 9.33
C ILE A 393 -2.60 -0.39 8.39
N VAL A 394 -3.20 -1.45 8.91
CA VAL A 394 -3.93 -2.45 8.12
C VAL A 394 -5.09 -1.78 7.37
N GLN A 395 -5.88 -0.95 8.05
CA GLN A 395 -6.98 -0.21 7.42
C GLN A 395 -6.48 0.76 6.35
N VAL A 396 -5.41 1.50 6.62
CA VAL A 396 -4.80 2.44 5.66
C VAL A 396 -4.24 1.71 4.45
N ALA A 397 -3.60 0.56 4.63
CA ALA A 397 -3.10 -0.27 3.52
C ALA A 397 -4.26 -0.74 2.62
N CYS A 398 -5.38 -1.16 3.20
CA CYS A 398 -6.58 -1.51 2.45
C CYS A 398 -7.18 -0.29 1.71
N ALA A 399 -7.24 0.87 2.37
CA ALA A 399 -7.72 2.11 1.78
C ALA A 399 -6.87 2.56 0.59
N LEU A 400 -5.54 2.55 0.73
CA LEU A 400 -4.62 2.86 -0.37
C LEU A 400 -4.70 1.81 -1.49
N ASN A 401 -4.91 0.53 -1.15
CA ASN A 401 -5.12 -0.52 -2.13
C ASN A 401 -6.36 -0.27 -2.99
N ASN A 402 -7.46 0.22 -2.40
CA ASN A 402 -8.68 0.56 -3.12
C ASN A 402 -8.52 1.77 -4.06
N LEU A 403 -7.59 2.68 -3.76
CA LEU A 403 -7.24 3.78 -4.66
C LEU A 403 -6.41 3.33 -5.88
N CYS A 404 -5.83 2.14 -5.80
CA CYS A 404 -5.15 1.54 -6.93
C CYS A 404 -6.16 0.74 -7.76
N ILE A 405 -5.88 0.53 -9.05
CA ILE A 405 -6.71 -0.32 -9.93
C ILE A 405 -6.96 -1.66 -9.20
N SER A 406 -8.25 -1.95 -8.98
CA SER A 406 -8.75 -3.13 -8.27
C SER A 406 -8.18 -4.40 -8.90
N ALA A 407 -8.10 -5.48 -8.13
CA ALA A 407 -7.92 -6.80 -8.71
C ALA A 407 -8.95 -6.95 -9.85
N ALA A 408 -8.52 -7.38 -11.04
CA ALA A 408 -9.44 -7.57 -12.17
C ALA A 408 -10.74 -8.25 -11.68
N PRO A 409 -11.92 -7.72 -12.05
CA PRO A 409 -13.20 -8.23 -11.57
C PRO A 409 -13.27 -9.75 -11.83
N LEU A 410 -14.03 -10.45 -10.98
CA LEU A 410 -14.32 -11.87 -11.17
C LEU A 410 -14.85 -12.12 -12.59
N GLU A 411 -14.02 -12.69 -13.45
CA GLU A 411 -14.37 -13.11 -14.82
C GLU A 411 -15.17 -14.41 -14.83
#